data_AF-A0A7X3KUS7-F1
#
_entry.id   AF-A0A7X3KUS7-F1
#
_cell.length_a   1.000
_cell.length_b   1.000
_cell.length_c   1.000
_cell.angle_alpha   90.00
_cell.angle_beta   90.00
_cell.angle_gamma   90.00
#
_symmetry.space_group_name_H-M   'P 1'
#
loop_
_entity.id
_entity.type
_entity.pdbx_description
1 polymer ?
#
loop_
_entity_poly.entity_id
_entity_poly.type
_entity_poly.pdbx_seq_one_letter_code
_entity_poly.pdbx_strand_id
1 'polypeptide(L)'
;MLIKIPDADDAFVEKLKRYTGQSTGSKAYAKAASEYNFLMKTVEWQKGEIARLEQLLAVRDQTIQGAREAAIRLLEATGQGDLFDGSVPKRSAGGRLQDPAADDSGTNPVAGETPDAFLSRIKGARK
;
A
#
# COMPACT_ATOMS: atom_id res chain seq x y z
N MET A 1 -32.93 4.46 -34.12
CA MET A 1 -34.14 4.86 -33.37
C MET A 1 -33.84 6.18 -32.68
N LEU A 2 -34.67 7.22 -32.86
CA LEU A 2 -34.47 8.54 -32.25
C LEU A 2 -35.06 8.52 -30.84
N ILE A 3 -34.22 8.46 -29.82
CA ILE A 3 -34.64 8.59 -28.42
C ILE A 3 -34.68 10.08 -28.11
N LYS A 4 -35.87 10.62 -27.83
CA LYS A 4 -36.02 11.96 -27.28
C LYS A 4 -35.83 11.85 -25.77
N ILE A 5 -34.93 12.66 -25.23
CA ILE A 5 -34.77 12.84 -23.79
C ILE A 5 -35.55 14.12 -23.47
N PRO A 6 -36.83 14.01 -23.03
CA PRO A 6 -37.60 15.20 -22.68
C PRO A 6 -36.93 15.90 -21.48
N ASP A 7 -36.94 17.23 -21.50
CA ASP A 7 -36.56 18.09 -20.37
C ASP A 7 -35.12 17.91 -19.84
N ALA A 8 -34.18 17.55 -20.70
CA ALA A 8 -32.76 17.56 -20.34
C ALA A 8 -32.30 19.00 -20.08
N ASP A 9 -31.97 19.31 -18.83
CA ASP A 9 -31.39 20.60 -18.44
C ASP A 9 -30.11 20.89 -19.24
N ASP A 10 -30.06 22.05 -19.89
CA ASP A 10 -28.93 22.47 -20.72
C ASP A 10 -27.63 22.54 -19.91
N ALA A 11 -27.69 22.93 -18.63
CA ALA A 11 -26.51 22.94 -17.77
C ALA A 11 -25.99 21.52 -17.49
N PHE A 12 -26.89 20.57 -17.26
CA PHE A 12 -26.55 19.15 -17.15
C PHE A 12 -25.93 18.61 -18.44
N VAL A 13 -26.51 18.92 -19.60
CA VAL A 13 -26.01 18.47 -20.90
C VAL A 13 -24.62 19.01 -21.19
N GLU A 14 -24.36 20.29 -20.89
CA GLU A 14 -23.01 20.87 -21.03
C GLU A 14 -21.99 20.21 -20.09
N LYS A 15 -22.38 19.89 -18.85
CA LYS A 15 -21.52 19.15 -17.92
C LYS A 15 -21.23 17.74 -18.43
N LEU A 16 -22.25 17.04 -18.96
CA LEU A 16 -22.12 15.70 -19.51
C LEU A 16 -21.19 15.68 -20.74
N LYS A 17 -21.32 16.66 -21.63
CA LYS A 17 -20.40 16.85 -22.78
C LYS A 17 -18.95 16.98 -22.33
N ARG A 18 -18.69 17.77 -21.27
CA ARG A 18 -17.34 17.93 -20.71
C ARG A 18 -16.77 16.61 -20.16
N TYR A 19 -17.56 15.87 -19.38
CA TYR A 19 -17.10 14.60 -18.80
C TYR A 19 -16.92 13.48 -19.82
N THR A 20 -17.75 13.46 -20.86
CA THR A 20 -17.68 12.44 -21.91
C THR A 20 -16.74 12.84 -23.05
N GLY A 21 -16.31 14.10 -23.10
CA GLY A 21 -15.50 14.67 -24.19
C GLY A 21 -16.25 14.76 -25.53
N GLN A 22 -17.58 14.82 -25.50
CA GLN A 22 -18.42 14.85 -26.71
C GLN A 22 -18.92 16.25 -27.02
N SER A 23 -19.02 16.59 -28.31
CA SER A 23 -19.47 17.92 -28.77
C SER A 23 -20.99 18.09 -28.75
N THR A 24 -21.75 17.00 -28.90
CA THR A 24 -23.22 17.02 -28.91
C THR A 24 -23.79 16.24 -27.73
N GLY A 25 -24.92 16.71 -27.19
CA GLY A 25 -25.56 16.08 -26.03
C GLY A 25 -25.97 14.64 -26.32
N SER A 26 -26.52 14.37 -27.52
CA SER A 26 -26.90 13.02 -27.94
C SER A 26 -25.73 12.02 -27.93
N LYS A 27 -24.54 12.44 -28.38
CA LYS A 27 -23.33 11.60 -28.32
C LYS A 27 -22.82 11.44 -26.88
N ALA A 28 -22.92 12.49 -26.07
CA ALA A 28 -22.57 12.46 -24.66
C ALA A 28 -23.42 11.41 -23.90
N TYR A 29 -24.73 11.41 -24.11
CA TYR A 29 -25.63 10.41 -23.52
C TYR A 29 -25.32 8.99 -24.01
N ALA A 30 -25.12 8.80 -25.32
CA ALA A 30 -24.80 7.48 -25.87
C ALA A 30 -23.50 6.92 -25.27
N LYS A 31 -22.45 7.76 -25.15
CA LYS A 31 -21.18 7.38 -24.56
C LYS A 31 -21.32 7.06 -23.07
N ALA A 32 -22.00 7.92 -22.31
CA ALA A 32 -22.26 7.69 -20.90
C ALA A 32 -23.03 6.37 -20.67
N ALA A 33 -24.05 6.09 -21.48
CA ALA A 33 -24.80 4.85 -21.41
C ALA A 33 -23.93 3.62 -21.73
N SER A 34 -23.04 3.70 -22.72
CA SER A 34 -22.13 2.59 -23.06
C SER A 34 -21.10 2.32 -21.97
N GLU A 35 -20.62 3.35 -21.29
CA GLU A 35 -19.57 3.24 -20.27
C GLU A 35 -20.14 2.92 -18.89
N TYR A 36 -21.43 3.20 -18.64
CA TYR A 36 -22.05 3.09 -17.31
C TYR A 36 -21.88 1.72 -16.67
N ASN A 37 -22.17 0.64 -17.40
CA ASN A 37 -22.09 -0.72 -16.86
C ASN A 37 -20.65 -1.08 -16.45
N PHE A 38 -19.68 -0.75 -17.31
CA PHE A 38 -18.26 -0.97 -17.02
C PHE A 38 -17.81 -0.17 -15.78
N LEU A 39 -18.19 1.10 -15.71
CA LEU A 39 -17.81 1.96 -14.59
C LEU A 39 -18.45 1.50 -13.27
N MET A 40 -19.72 1.11 -13.31
CA MET A 40 -20.43 0.54 -12.14
C MET A 40 -19.72 -0.71 -11.61
N LYS A 41 -19.41 -1.66 -12.48
CA LYS A 41 -18.67 -2.88 -12.10
C LYS A 41 -17.28 -2.57 -11.56
N THR A 42 -16.60 -1.60 -12.17
CA THR A 42 -15.27 -1.17 -11.71
C THR A 42 -15.34 -0.56 -10.31
N VAL A 43 -16.32 0.29 -10.04
CA VAL A 43 -16.53 0.89 -8.71
C VAL A 43 -16.89 -0.18 -7.68
N GLU A 44 -17.77 -1.12 -8.02
CA GLU A 44 -18.12 -2.23 -7.14
C GLU A 44 -16.89 -3.09 -6.80
N TRP A 45 -16.11 -3.46 -7.81
CA TRP A 45 -14.86 -4.19 -7.64
C TRP A 45 -13.85 -3.42 -6.79
N GLN A 46 -13.64 -2.12 -7.06
CA GLN A 46 -12.74 -1.27 -6.29
C GLN A 46 -13.15 -1.17 -4.83
N LYS A 47 -14.46 -1.01 -4.54
CA LYS A 47 -14.97 -1.01 -3.18
C LYS A 47 -14.73 -2.34 -2.48
N GLY A 48 -14.92 -3.45 -3.18
CA GLY A 48 -14.59 -4.78 -2.67
C GLY A 48 -13.11 -4.93 -2.33
N GLU A 49 -12.22 -4.46 -3.20
CA GLU A 49 -10.77 -4.54 -2.94
C GLU A 49 -10.34 -3.62 -1.80
N ILE A 50 -10.92 -2.42 -1.67
CA ILE A 50 -10.66 -1.54 -0.53
C ILE A 50 -11.05 -2.23 0.77
N ALA A 51 -12.26 -2.79 0.86
CA ALA A 51 -12.69 -3.50 2.07
C ALA A 51 -11.78 -4.70 2.41
N ARG A 52 -11.32 -5.44 1.38
CA ARG A 52 -10.37 -6.54 1.54
C ARG A 52 -9.03 -6.07 2.09
N LEU A 53 -8.50 -4.97 1.57
CA LEU A 53 -7.23 -4.39 1.99
C LEU A 53 -7.31 -3.83 3.41
N GLU A 54 -8.40 -3.15 3.76
CA GLU A 54 -8.66 -2.66 5.12
C GLU A 54 -8.70 -3.82 6.13
N GLN A 55 -9.38 -4.91 5.80
CA GLN A 55 -9.39 -6.11 6.65
C GLN A 55 -7.98 -6.70 6.80
N LEU A 56 -7.20 -6.76 5.72
CA LEU A 56 -5.83 -7.26 5.77
C LEU A 56 -4.96 -6.37 6.68
N LEU A 57 -5.06 -5.05 6.56
CA LEU A 57 -4.35 -4.10 7.40
C LEU A 57 -4.71 -4.29 8.87
N ALA A 58 -6.00 -4.40 9.20
CA ALA A 58 -6.44 -4.61 10.58
C ALA A 58 -5.83 -5.87 11.21
N VAL A 59 -5.77 -6.98 10.48
CA VAL A 59 -5.13 -8.22 10.96
C VAL A 59 -3.63 -8.04 11.17
N ARG A 60 -2.95 -7.29 10.27
CA ARG A 60 -1.51 -7.03 10.38
C ARG A 60 -1.19 -6.14 11.57
N ASP A 61 -1.97 -5.09 11.77
CA ASP A 61 -1.83 -4.20 12.93
C ASP A 61 -2.04 -4.95 14.24
N GLN A 62 -3.08 -5.79 14.32
CA GLN A 62 -3.29 -6.65 15.48
C GLN A 62 -2.09 -7.58 15.74
N THR A 63 -1.52 -8.16 14.69
CA THR A 63 -0.35 -9.04 14.79
C THR A 63 0.88 -8.29 15.30
N ILE A 64 1.12 -7.08 14.80
CA ILE A 64 2.23 -6.22 15.24
C ILE A 64 2.05 -5.82 16.70
N GLN A 65 0.85 -5.46 17.12
CA GLN A 65 0.54 -5.14 18.51
C GLN A 65 0.81 -6.34 19.41
N GLY A 66 0.33 -7.53 19.04
CA GLY A 66 0.60 -8.76 19.80
C GLY A 66 2.08 -9.09 19.89
N ALA A 67 2.84 -8.89 18.81
CA ALA A 67 4.30 -9.07 18.81
C ALA A 67 5.01 -8.08 19.74
N ARG A 68 4.55 -6.82 19.77
CA ARG A 68 5.07 -5.79 20.69
C ARG A 68 4.80 -6.16 22.15
N GLU A 69 3.57 -6.57 22.46
CA GLU A 69 3.22 -7.00 23.82
C GLU A 69 4.02 -8.22 24.27
N ALA A 70 4.20 -9.21 23.39
CA ALA A 70 5.03 -10.38 23.67
C ALA A 70 6.49 -9.99 23.93
N ALA A 71 7.05 -9.08 23.12
CA ALA A 71 8.40 -8.57 23.31
C ALA A 71 8.57 -7.82 24.64
N ILE A 72 7.58 -7.03 25.04
CA ILE A 72 7.56 -6.35 26.36
C ILE A 72 7.58 -7.38 27.48
N ARG A 73 6.70 -8.40 27.44
CA ARG A 73 6.64 -9.46 28.46
C ARG A 73 7.95 -10.25 28.55
N LEU A 74 8.58 -10.54 27.41
CA LEU A 74 9.89 -11.20 27.38
C LEU A 74 10.97 -10.32 27.98
N LEU A 75 10.95 -9.01 27.70
CA LEU A 75 11.89 -8.06 28.29
C LEU A 75 11.69 -7.94 29.80
N GLU A 76 10.44 -7.90 30.28
CA GLU A 76 10.14 -7.89 31.72
C GLU A 76 10.66 -9.16 32.40
N ALA A 77 10.38 -10.34 31.83
CA ALA A 77 10.82 -11.61 32.39
C ALA A 77 12.36 -11.76 32.40
N THR A 78 13.05 -11.29 31.37
CA THR A 78 14.52 -11.39 31.26
C THR A 78 15.24 -10.29 32.03
N GLY A 79 14.69 -9.08 32.08
CA GLY A 79 15.24 -7.94 32.82
C GLY A 79 15.15 -8.12 34.35
N GLN A 80 14.19 -8.91 34.83
CA GLN A 80 14.08 -9.23 36.27
C GLN A 80 15.19 -10.16 36.77
N GLY A 81 15.71 -11.04 35.90
CA GLY A 81 16.82 -11.93 36.26
C GLY A 81 18.12 -11.18 36.59
N ASP A 82 18.41 -10.09 35.87
CA ASP A 82 19.58 -9.22 36.10
C ASP A 82 19.47 -8.44 37.42
N LEU A 83 18.25 -8.13 37.88
CA LEU A 83 18.02 -7.37 39.12
C LEU A 83 18.25 -8.20 40.39
N PHE A 84 18.08 -9.51 40.33
CA PHE A 84 18.18 -10.42 41.48
C PHE A 84 19.49 -11.22 41.55
N ASP A 85 20.28 -11.28 40.48
CA ASP A 85 21.58 -11.98 40.48
C ASP A 85 22.73 -11.12 41.05
N GLY A 86 22.51 -9.83 41.33
CA GLY A 86 23.44 -8.95 42.06
C GLY A 86 24.79 -8.68 41.37
N SER A 87 25.15 -9.43 40.33
CA SER A 87 26.26 -9.13 39.45
C SER A 87 25.74 -8.26 38.32
N VAL A 88 25.72 -6.94 38.53
CA VAL A 88 25.62 -6.01 37.40
C VAL A 88 26.71 -6.41 36.39
N PRO A 89 26.39 -6.91 35.18
CA PRO A 89 27.43 -7.21 34.23
C PRO A 89 28.06 -5.87 33.87
N LYS A 90 29.33 -5.68 34.26
CA LYS A 90 30.13 -4.55 33.75
C LYS A 90 30.01 -4.60 32.24
N ARG A 91 29.37 -3.59 31.62
CA ARG A 91 29.40 -3.40 30.17
C ARG A 91 30.86 -3.53 29.76
N SER A 92 31.20 -4.61 29.06
CA SER A 92 32.50 -4.69 28.42
C SER A 92 32.55 -3.50 27.47
N ALA A 93 33.59 -2.68 27.60
CA ALA A 93 33.76 -1.46 26.80
C ALA A 93 33.89 -1.74 25.28
N GLY A 94 33.70 -2.99 24.83
CA GLY A 94 33.81 -3.44 23.44
C GLY A 94 32.49 -3.88 22.79
N GLY A 95 31.35 -3.85 23.49
CA GLY A 95 30.07 -4.28 22.91
C GLY A 95 29.36 -3.17 22.14
N ARG A 96 29.91 -2.71 21.00
CA ARG A 96 29.01 -2.19 19.96
C ARG A 96 28.08 -3.35 19.64
N LEU A 97 26.76 -3.13 19.72
CA LEU A 97 25.81 -3.95 18.97
C LEU A 97 26.41 -4.02 17.56
N GLN A 98 26.89 -5.20 17.16
CA GLN A 98 27.20 -5.41 15.77
C GLN A 98 25.86 -5.20 15.08
N ASP A 99 25.78 -4.13 14.31
CA ASP A 99 24.73 -3.99 13.30
C ASP A 99 24.64 -5.35 12.60
N PRO A 100 23.43 -5.91 12.39
CA PRO A 100 23.28 -7.18 11.71
C PRO A 100 24.17 -7.11 10.48
N ALA A 101 25.13 -8.06 10.38
CA ALA A 101 26.18 -8.03 9.38
C ALA A 101 25.54 -7.56 8.08
N ALA A 102 25.94 -6.37 7.62
CA ALA A 102 25.37 -5.78 6.42
C ALA A 102 25.51 -6.85 5.36
N ASP A 103 24.40 -7.50 5.03
CA ASP A 103 24.40 -8.59 4.10
C ASP A 103 24.76 -7.91 2.79
N ASP A 104 26.03 -8.02 2.40
CA ASP A 104 26.65 -7.41 1.22
C ASP A 104 26.11 -8.05 -0.08
N SER A 105 24.88 -8.58 0.01
CA SER A 105 23.99 -9.06 -1.04
C SER A 105 23.66 -8.01 -2.09
N GLY A 106 24.23 -6.80 -2.01
CA GLY A 106 24.01 -5.73 -2.97
C GLY A 106 22.55 -5.32 -3.10
N THR A 107 21.68 -5.63 -2.15
CA THR A 107 20.23 -5.38 -2.30
C THR A 107 19.84 -3.90 -2.17
N ASN A 108 20.78 -3.03 -1.79
CA ASN A 108 20.58 -1.58 -1.75
C ASN A 108 21.04 -0.89 -3.03
N PRO A 109 20.32 0.16 -3.49
CA PRO A 109 20.71 0.96 -4.65
C PRO A 109 21.97 1.78 -4.34
N VAL A 110 22.90 1.81 -5.28
CA VAL A 110 24.15 2.57 -5.12
C VAL A 110 23.94 4.02 -5.58
N ALA A 111 24.59 4.98 -4.93
CA ALA A 111 24.48 6.39 -5.30
C ALA A 111 24.91 6.61 -6.76
N GLY A 112 24.02 7.18 -7.58
CA GLY A 112 24.23 7.39 -9.02
C GLY A 112 23.77 6.23 -9.92
N GLU A 113 23.26 5.13 -9.34
CA GLU A 113 22.68 4.01 -10.10
C GLU A 113 21.30 4.41 -10.65
N THR A 114 21.06 4.13 -11.94
CA THR A 114 19.73 4.33 -12.52
C THR A 114 18.78 3.21 -12.06
N PRO A 115 17.47 3.47 -11.95
CA PRO A 115 16.51 2.48 -11.48
C PRO A 115 16.54 1.15 -12.26
N ASP A 116 16.76 1.21 -13.58
CA ASP A 116 16.83 0.02 -14.44
C ASP A 116 18.07 -0.84 -14.19
N ALA A 117 19.20 -0.20 -13.87
CA ALA A 117 20.45 -0.89 -13.55
C ALA A 117 20.32 -1.66 -12.21
N PHE A 118 19.70 -1.03 -11.21
CA PHE A 118 19.42 -1.64 -9.91
C PHE A 118 18.51 -2.88 -10.03
N LEU A 119 17.40 -2.76 -10.77
CA LEU A 119 16.44 -3.84 -10.94
C LEU A 119 17.03 -5.04 -11.70
N SER A 120 17.91 -4.78 -12.67
CA SER A 120 18.61 -5.82 -13.44
C SER A 120 19.59 -6.61 -12.57
N ARG A 121 20.31 -5.90 -11.68
CA ARG A 121 21.28 -6.47 -10.74
C ARG A 121 20.63 -7.40 -9.71
N ILE A 122 19.51 -6.96 -9.11
CA ILE A 122 18.77 -7.79 -8.14
C ILE A 122 18.11 -9.00 -8.81
N LYS A 123 17.65 -8.88 -10.07
CA LYS A 123 17.11 -10.02 -10.82
C LYS A 123 18.20 -11.06 -11.14
N GLY A 124 19.42 -10.63 -11.44
CA GLY A 124 20.55 -11.53 -11.71
C GLY A 124 21.07 -12.29 -10.48
N ALA A 125 20.97 -11.71 -9.29
CA ALA A 125 21.39 -12.31 -8.03
C ALA A 125 20.46 -13.41 -7.47
N ARG A 126 19.30 -13.66 -8.11
CA ARG A 126 18.31 -14.67 -7.71
C ARG A 126 18.41 -16.01 -8.48
N LYS A 127 19.58 -16.37 -9.00
CA LYS A 127 19.84 -17.70 -9.59
C LYS A 127 20.74 -18.55 -8.70
#